data_AF-A0A9D4PD52-F1
#
_entry.id   AF-A0A9D4PD52-F1
#
_cell.length_a   1.000
_cell.length_b   1.000
_cell.length_c   1.000
_cell.angle_alpha   90.00
_cell.angle_beta   90.00
_cell.angle_gamma   90.00
#
_symmetry.space_group_name_H-M   'P 1'
#
loop_
_entity.id
_entity.type
_entity.pdbx_description
1 polymer ?
#
loop_
_entity_poly.entity_id
_entity_poly.type
_entity_poly.pdbx_seq_one_letter_code
_entity_poly.pdbx_strand_id
1 'polypeptide(L)'
;MVPPDQSLQACALSGDFRRLHRQGSWSGTTSAACRNGVANFGTMATGEIMMAAVQEFGDPEELVHCEHCVTLKLESAWATEKHSLPDEFTLSEDKKTVTMKPEDMVTNSDLLGSVGVAAALFAGCDELTESNPVLKAAQEALKNVTTIVVVHNRNLVSDLITWFPAVTTIVLYHDLKLQHDKDYIMQGLVKHSHLERLLGTTPALGADYLLIMPLTSVNLHFNCPKLEMLRALNLNAGGGGGEPCAPSFKCASATASFTREEALLGCTLTAENGQPVTAHALSADEVAVFAKDRNHCSEIKSLRLTSTTERGLEEAGCFSNVTQLSLNFASETSYCPFYPHIVNVLSRLTLESLRLSNVTDVSVSAIAKHCRGLECLGLGECVVLDEEIAEDTEFQCLRKLRVGRSMSERTFFGLLRSCPSLAELQVHDDDLTTALLLGLPQFAVKYCGLDCLERLALRTDPKGRGGLAGRQGLPDDLDRALTALPALRIVRTDDFRVRLHMERCAPWVRLEWYGCTVCLSEYPKMDSFQEQLWLDVHHHVK
;
A
#
# COMPACT_ATOMS: atom_id res chain seq x y z
N MET A 1 20.10 -51.80 -16.07
CA MET A 1 19.04 -51.03 -16.74
C MET A 1 17.73 -51.41 -16.07
N VAL A 2 17.30 -50.55 -15.15
CA VAL A 2 16.11 -50.69 -14.28
C VAL A 2 15.43 -49.32 -14.34
N PRO A 3 14.11 -49.21 -14.51
CA PRO A 3 13.45 -47.91 -14.63
C PRO A 3 13.26 -47.27 -13.25
N PRO A 4 13.22 -45.92 -13.16
CA PRO A 4 12.82 -45.24 -11.95
C PRO A 4 11.30 -45.15 -11.90
N ASP A 5 10.75 -45.70 -10.83
CA ASP A 5 9.38 -45.48 -10.38
C ASP A 5 9.51 -44.88 -8.99
N GLN A 6 9.19 -43.59 -8.82
CA GLN A 6 8.83 -42.99 -7.54
C GLN A 6 8.19 -41.63 -7.73
N SER A 7 6.88 -41.65 -7.51
CA SER A 7 5.94 -40.57 -7.32
C SER A 7 6.39 -39.53 -6.28
N LEU A 8 6.41 -38.26 -6.68
CA LEU A 8 6.35 -37.13 -5.75
C LEU A 8 4.88 -36.91 -5.36
N GLN A 9 4.53 -37.32 -4.14
CA GLN A 9 3.29 -36.91 -3.48
C GLN A 9 3.44 -35.47 -3.01
N ALA A 10 2.63 -34.57 -3.56
CA ALA A 10 2.43 -33.23 -3.03
C ALA A 10 1.68 -33.33 -1.68
N CYS A 11 2.31 -32.85 -0.60
CA CYS A 11 1.64 -32.63 0.67
C CYS A 11 0.75 -31.39 0.56
N ALA A 12 -0.55 -31.59 0.35
CA ALA A 12 -1.57 -30.58 0.62
C ALA A 12 -1.80 -30.55 2.15
N LEU A 13 -1.29 -29.52 2.82
CA LEU A 13 -1.65 -29.22 4.20
C LEU A 13 -2.86 -28.28 4.19
N SER A 14 -4.07 -28.87 4.17
CA SER A 14 -5.29 -28.21 4.65
C SER A 14 -5.29 -28.30 6.18
N GLY A 15 -4.78 -27.27 6.85
CA GLY A 15 -4.79 -27.17 8.31
C GLY A 15 -5.94 -26.30 8.80
N ASP A 16 -6.92 -26.93 9.46
CA ASP A 16 -8.00 -26.29 10.20
C ASP A 16 -7.46 -25.28 11.23
N PHE A 17 -7.50 -23.99 10.87
CA PHE A 17 -7.18 -22.88 11.77
C PHE A 17 -8.43 -22.44 12.54
N ARG A 18 -8.98 -23.26 13.44
CA ARG A 18 -9.99 -22.83 14.43
C ARG A 18 -9.89 -23.59 15.75
N ARG A 19 -9.26 -22.95 16.74
CA ARG A 19 -9.70 -22.83 18.16
C ARG A 19 -8.52 -22.55 19.08
N LEU A 20 -8.41 -21.31 19.54
CA LEU A 20 -7.89 -20.96 20.87
C LEU A 20 -8.38 -19.54 21.23
N HIS A 21 -9.67 -19.41 21.52
CA HIS A 21 -10.13 -18.28 22.33
C HIS A 21 -9.80 -18.60 23.79
N ARG A 22 -8.76 -17.94 24.33
CA ARG A 22 -8.61 -17.76 25.78
C ARG A 22 -9.13 -16.38 26.15
N GLN A 23 -10.09 -16.38 27.06
CA GLN A 23 -10.51 -15.22 27.82
C GLN A 23 -9.30 -14.66 28.59
N GLY A 24 -8.78 -13.53 28.13
CA GLY A 24 -7.93 -12.64 28.92
C GLY A 24 -8.72 -11.35 29.16
N SER A 25 -9.29 -11.19 30.35
CA SER A 25 -9.87 -9.91 30.76
C SER A 25 -8.73 -8.90 30.92
N TRP A 26 -8.58 -8.02 29.93
CA TRP A 26 -7.70 -6.86 30.01
C TRP A 26 -8.46 -5.69 30.64
N SER A 27 -8.19 -5.42 31.92
CA SER A 27 -8.54 -4.15 32.56
C SER A 27 -7.40 -3.16 32.32
N GLY A 28 -7.34 -2.59 31.12
CA GLY A 28 -6.44 -1.48 30.80
C GLY A 28 -7.09 -0.16 31.19
N THR A 29 -6.58 0.49 32.24
CA THR A 29 -6.87 1.89 32.55
C THR A 29 -6.40 2.76 31.39
N THR A 30 -7.35 3.28 30.61
CA THR A 30 -7.10 4.28 29.58
C THR A 30 -6.78 5.61 30.24
N SER A 31 -5.57 6.11 29.97
CA SER A 31 -5.15 7.47 30.30
C SER A 31 -6.03 8.46 29.52
N ALA A 32 -6.94 9.11 30.23
CA ALA A 32 -7.78 10.19 29.72
C ALA A 32 -6.97 11.50 29.66
N ALA A 33 -6.31 11.75 28.53
CA ALA A 33 -5.90 13.08 28.12
C ALA A 33 -5.77 13.10 26.59
N CYS A 34 -6.54 14.00 25.94
CA CYS A 34 -6.68 14.23 24.49
C CYS A 34 -7.98 13.72 23.85
N ARG A 35 -9.14 14.15 24.35
CA ARG A 35 -10.36 14.28 23.54
C ARG A 35 -11.09 15.54 23.97
N ASN A 36 -10.86 16.63 23.24
CA ASN A 36 -11.76 17.76 23.02
C ASN A 36 -11.06 18.77 22.11
N GLY A 37 -10.99 18.44 20.83
CA GLY A 37 -10.69 19.37 19.75
C GLY A 37 -11.77 19.17 18.70
N VAL A 38 -12.62 20.18 18.52
CA VAL A 38 -13.51 20.26 17.36
C VAL A 38 -12.60 20.25 16.13
N ALA A 39 -12.63 19.15 15.36
CA ALA A 39 -11.79 18.98 14.19
C ALA A 39 -12.25 19.97 13.11
N ASN A 40 -11.47 21.04 12.93
CA ASN A 40 -11.36 21.66 11.62
C ASN A 40 -10.73 20.60 10.71
N PHE A 41 -11.50 20.04 9.79
CA PHE A 41 -11.01 19.12 8.76
C PHE A 41 -10.06 19.87 7.83
N GLY A 42 -8.80 19.99 8.26
CA GLY A 42 -7.67 20.22 7.39
C GLY A 42 -7.59 19.07 6.38
N THR A 43 -7.32 19.44 5.14
CA THR A 43 -7.21 18.58 3.96
C THR A 43 -6.29 17.37 4.19
N MET A 44 -6.86 16.16 4.14
CA MET A 44 -6.15 14.88 4.30
C MET A 44 -5.62 14.39 2.94
N ALA A 45 -4.45 13.76 2.92
CA ALA A 45 -3.91 13.16 1.69
C ALA A 45 -4.82 12.01 1.21
N THR A 46 -4.88 11.74 -0.10
CA THR A 46 -5.78 10.73 -0.69
C THR A 46 -5.64 9.34 -0.03
N GLY A 47 -4.41 8.95 0.32
CA GLY A 47 -4.16 7.71 1.04
C GLY A 47 -4.81 7.68 2.42
N GLU A 48 -4.84 8.81 3.13
CA GLU A 48 -5.48 8.93 4.44
C GLU A 48 -7.01 8.88 4.33
N ILE A 49 -7.59 9.46 3.27
CA ILE A 49 -9.03 9.37 2.98
C ILE A 49 -9.43 7.90 2.78
N MET A 50 -8.65 7.17 1.97
CA MET A 50 -8.86 5.75 1.74
C MET A 50 -8.77 4.95 3.04
N MET A 51 -7.72 5.17 3.84
CA MET A 51 -7.53 4.47 5.11
C MET A 51 -8.62 4.81 6.12
N ALA A 52 -9.06 6.06 6.20
CA ALA A 52 -10.16 6.47 7.05
C ALA A 52 -11.47 5.75 6.67
N ALA A 53 -11.75 5.62 5.37
CA ALA A 53 -12.94 4.90 4.89
C ALA A 53 -12.90 3.40 5.26
N VAL A 54 -11.74 2.75 5.16
CA VAL A 54 -11.58 1.34 5.61
C VAL A 54 -11.71 1.23 7.13
N GLN A 55 -11.12 2.18 7.87
CA GLN A 55 -11.16 2.23 9.34
C GLN A 55 -12.56 2.40 9.92
N GLU A 56 -13.53 2.90 9.14
CA GLU A 56 -14.93 2.96 9.58
C GLU A 56 -15.54 1.57 9.85
N PHE A 57 -14.94 0.51 9.31
CA PHE A 57 -15.43 -0.87 9.40
C PHE A 57 -14.61 -1.76 10.34
N GLY A 58 -13.41 -1.35 10.76
CA GLY A 58 -12.52 -2.15 11.60
C GLY A 58 -11.04 -1.78 11.42
N ASP A 59 -10.14 -2.54 12.01
CA ASP A 59 -8.70 -2.41 11.75
C ASP A 59 -8.41 -2.83 10.28
N PRO A 60 -7.91 -1.93 9.41
CA PRO A 60 -7.57 -2.28 8.03
C PRO A 60 -6.63 -3.49 7.90
N GLU A 61 -5.73 -3.66 8.87
CA GLU A 61 -4.78 -4.77 8.90
C GLU A 61 -5.50 -6.10 9.20
N GLU A 62 -6.56 -6.10 10.00
CA GLU A 62 -7.40 -7.29 10.23
C GLU A 62 -8.33 -7.56 9.05
N LEU A 63 -8.91 -6.51 8.46
CA LEU A 63 -9.85 -6.62 7.33
C LEU A 63 -9.21 -7.22 6.08
N VAL A 64 -7.91 -7.00 5.86
CA VAL A 64 -7.12 -7.66 4.81
C VAL A 64 -7.00 -9.18 5.01
N HIS A 65 -7.24 -9.69 6.21
CA HIS A 65 -7.24 -11.13 6.47
C HIS A 65 -8.65 -11.71 6.55
N CYS A 66 -9.69 -10.89 6.41
CA CYS A 66 -11.06 -11.36 6.34
C CYS A 66 -11.35 -11.98 4.97
N GLU A 67 -11.95 -13.17 5.00
CA GLU A 67 -12.46 -13.88 3.83
C GLU A 67 -13.97 -14.07 3.98
N HIS A 68 -14.70 -13.94 2.86
CA HIS A 68 -16.14 -14.14 2.80
C HIS A 68 -16.91 -13.35 3.89
N CYS A 69 -16.62 -12.06 4.01
CA CYS A 69 -17.16 -11.20 5.04
C CYS A 69 -17.86 -9.97 4.44
N VAL A 70 -19.08 -9.68 4.91
CA VAL A 70 -19.81 -8.45 4.59
C VAL A 70 -20.05 -7.67 5.87
N THR A 71 -19.64 -6.40 5.89
CA THR A 71 -19.86 -5.49 7.01
C THR A 71 -20.67 -4.30 6.56
N LEU A 72 -21.79 -4.03 7.22
CA LEU A 72 -22.71 -2.94 6.92
C LEU A 72 -22.69 -1.91 8.03
N LYS A 73 -22.51 -0.64 7.67
CA LYS A 73 -22.64 0.51 8.58
C LYS A 73 -24.03 1.10 8.43
N LEU A 74 -24.80 1.07 9.51
CA LEU A 74 -26.19 1.51 9.56
C LEU A 74 -26.27 3.03 9.72
N GLU A 75 -27.35 3.63 9.20
CA GLU A 75 -27.64 5.05 9.42
C GLU A 75 -27.97 5.35 10.89
N SER A 76 -28.55 4.37 11.59
CA SER A 76 -28.90 4.46 13.01
C SER A 76 -28.55 3.16 13.73
N ALA A 77 -28.37 3.24 15.06
CA ALA A 77 -28.07 2.06 15.86
C ALA A 77 -29.20 1.01 15.75
N TRP A 78 -28.84 -0.27 15.68
CA TRP A 78 -29.79 -1.37 15.51
C TRP A 78 -30.85 -1.37 16.63
N ALA A 79 -32.12 -1.18 16.23
CA ALA A 79 -33.25 -1.07 17.15
C ALA A 79 -33.77 -2.47 17.56
N THR A 80 -33.20 -3.04 18.61
CA THR A 80 -33.54 -4.38 19.13
C THR A 80 -35.01 -4.56 19.50
N GLU A 81 -35.74 -3.47 19.75
CA GLU A 81 -37.18 -3.51 20.04
C GLU A 81 -38.05 -3.73 18.80
N LYS A 82 -37.57 -3.34 17.62
CA LYS A 82 -38.31 -3.45 16.34
C LYS A 82 -37.96 -4.71 15.57
N HIS A 83 -36.70 -5.11 15.62
CA HIS A 83 -36.17 -6.24 14.87
C HIS A 83 -35.25 -7.07 15.76
N SER A 84 -35.54 -8.36 15.87
CA SER A 84 -34.58 -9.32 16.42
C SER A 84 -33.37 -9.39 15.50
N LEU A 85 -32.17 -9.27 16.07
CA LEU A 85 -30.94 -9.49 15.32
C LEU A 85 -30.89 -10.98 14.93
N PRO A 86 -30.71 -11.33 13.65
CA PRO A 86 -30.44 -12.71 13.23
C PRO A 86 -29.24 -13.29 13.99
N ASP A 87 -29.29 -14.57 14.34
CA ASP A 87 -28.26 -15.23 15.18
C ASP A 87 -26.89 -15.27 14.48
N GLU A 88 -26.88 -15.19 13.15
CA GLU A 88 -25.69 -15.21 12.32
C GLU A 88 -24.97 -13.84 12.25
N PHE A 89 -25.64 -12.78 12.69
CA PHE A 89 -25.09 -11.43 12.63
C PHE A 89 -24.24 -11.12 13.87
N THR A 90 -23.06 -10.54 13.63
CA THR A 90 -22.25 -9.95 14.69
C THR A 90 -22.48 -8.44 14.73
N LEU A 91 -22.89 -7.91 15.87
CA LEU A 91 -23.17 -6.50 16.07
C LEU A 91 -22.03 -5.84 16.86
N SER A 92 -21.55 -4.70 16.38
CA SER A 92 -20.55 -3.88 17.11
C SER A 92 -21.11 -3.36 18.44
N GLU A 93 -20.21 -2.94 19.34
CA GLU A 93 -20.59 -2.40 20.66
C GLU A 93 -21.50 -1.16 20.55
N ASP A 94 -21.27 -0.29 19.56
CA ASP A 94 -22.09 0.90 19.30
C ASP A 94 -23.39 0.59 18.56
N LYS A 95 -23.59 -0.67 18.18
CA LYS A 95 -24.73 -1.20 17.43
C LYS A 95 -24.94 -0.56 16.06
N LYS A 96 -23.93 0.09 15.50
CA LYS A 96 -24.02 0.73 14.18
C LYS A 96 -23.39 -0.08 13.06
N THR A 97 -22.66 -1.13 13.39
CA THR A 97 -21.97 -1.96 12.41
C THR A 97 -22.42 -3.40 12.59
N VAL A 98 -22.86 -4.01 11.49
CA VAL A 98 -23.30 -5.41 11.44
C VAL A 98 -22.39 -6.17 10.50
N THR A 99 -21.79 -7.25 10.98
CA THR A 99 -20.95 -8.15 10.20
C THR A 99 -21.64 -9.49 10.03
N MET A 100 -21.59 -10.04 8.82
CA MET A 100 -22.24 -11.30 8.44
C MET A 100 -21.50 -11.97 7.28
N LYS A 101 -21.88 -13.20 6.93
CA LYS A 101 -21.41 -13.82 5.69
C LYS A 101 -22.29 -13.43 4.50
N PRO A 102 -21.78 -13.54 3.26
CA PRO A 102 -22.57 -13.30 2.06
C PRO A 102 -23.88 -14.09 1.99
N GLU A 103 -23.92 -15.33 2.47
CA GLU A 103 -25.13 -16.18 2.43
C GLU A 103 -26.21 -15.69 3.41
N ASP A 104 -25.77 -15.16 4.56
CA ASP A 104 -26.67 -14.61 5.58
C ASP A 104 -27.31 -13.31 5.08
N MET A 105 -26.55 -12.52 4.29
CA MET A 105 -27.06 -11.34 3.60
C MET A 105 -28.14 -11.70 2.58
N VAL A 106 -27.97 -12.80 1.83
CA VAL A 106 -29.01 -13.30 0.91
C VAL A 106 -30.28 -13.69 1.66
N THR A 107 -30.13 -14.37 2.79
CA THR A 107 -31.27 -14.84 3.61
C THR A 107 -32.04 -13.69 4.24
N ASN A 108 -31.38 -12.55 4.49
CA ASN A 108 -31.93 -11.43 5.24
C ASN A 108 -32.01 -10.11 4.43
N SER A 109 -32.03 -10.16 3.08
CA SER A 109 -31.97 -8.95 2.24
C SER A 109 -33.13 -7.97 2.51
N ASP A 110 -34.35 -8.49 2.65
CA ASP A 110 -35.55 -7.71 2.97
C ASP A 110 -35.40 -6.93 4.28
N LEU A 111 -34.88 -7.60 5.33
CA LEU A 111 -34.65 -6.99 6.64
C LEU A 111 -33.61 -5.87 6.51
N LEU A 112 -32.48 -6.16 5.86
CA LEU A 112 -31.38 -5.19 5.69
C LEU A 112 -31.83 -3.95 4.89
N GLY A 113 -32.65 -4.15 3.86
CA GLY A 113 -33.24 -3.05 3.07
C GLY A 113 -34.18 -2.14 3.87
N SER A 114 -34.67 -2.58 5.04
CA SER A 114 -35.55 -1.80 5.91
C SER A 114 -34.83 -0.99 6.99
N VAL A 115 -33.62 -1.38 7.38
CA VAL A 115 -32.89 -0.78 8.52
C VAL A 115 -32.13 0.49 8.14
N GLY A 116 -31.85 0.69 6.84
CA GLY A 116 -31.10 1.85 6.33
C GLY A 116 -29.59 1.66 6.49
N VAL A 117 -28.88 1.54 5.38
CA VAL A 117 -27.45 1.29 5.33
C VAL A 117 -26.75 2.50 4.72
N ALA A 118 -25.80 3.09 5.46
CA ALA A 118 -25.04 4.26 5.04
C ALA A 118 -23.83 3.87 4.18
N ALA A 119 -23.12 2.81 4.59
CA ALA A 119 -21.91 2.31 3.94
C ALA A 119 -21.81 0.78 4.03
N ALA A 120 -21.12 0.17 3.08
CA ALA A 120 -20.90 -1.28 3.05
C ALA A 120 -19.44 -1.62 2.76
N LEU A 121 -18.97 -2.71 3.36
CA LEU A 121 -17.67 -3.31 3.11
C LEU A 121 -17.83 -4.78 2.72
N PHE A 122 -17.17 -5.18 1.64
CA PHE A 122 -17.04 -6.57 1.20
C PHE A 122 -15.57 -6.99 1.31
N ALA A 123 -15.24 -7.98 2.14
CA ALA A 123 -13.87 -8.45 2.32
C ALA A 123 -13.70 -9.90 1.90
N GLY A 124 -12.82 -10.14 0.92
CA GLY A 124 -12.51 -11.47 0.43
C GLY A 124 -13.72 -12.21 -0.13
N CYS A 125 -14.70 -11.47 -0.67
CA CYS A 125 -15.84 -12.06 -1.34
C CYS A 125 -15.47 -12.51 -2.76
N ASP A 126 -16.21 -13.50 -3.27
CA ASP A 126 -16.15 -13.91 -4.67
C ASP A 126 -16.62 -12.79 -5.60
N GLU A 127 -16.28 -12.91 -6.88
CA GLU A 127 -16.76 -11.97 -7.89
C GLU A 127 -18.31 -11.92 -7.88
N LEU A 128 -18.85 -10.72 -7.65
CA LEU A 128 -20.28 -10.48 -7.84
C LEU A 128 -20.59 -10.59 -9.33
N THR A 129 -21.43 -11.55 -9.72
CA THR A 129 -21.88 -11.74 -11.10
C THR A 129 -23.41 -11.68 -11.14
N GLU A 130 -24.02 -11.48 -12.30
CA GLU A 130 -25.49 -11.39 -12.41
C GLU A 130 -26.22 -12.67 -11.95
N SER A 131 -25.55 -13.82 -12.02
CA SER A 131 -26.04 -15.10 -11.51
C SER A 131 -25.82 -15.26 -10.00
N ASN A 132 -25.00 -14.42 -9.37
CA ASN A 132 -24.69 -14.50 -7.95
C ASN A 132 -25.87 -13.97 -7.11
N PRO A 133 -26.49 -14.79 -6.23
CA PRO A 133 -27.59 -14.34 -5.39
C PRO A 133 -27.19 -13.22 -4.42
N VAL A 134 -25.91 -13.16 -4.03
CA VAL A 134 -25.36 -12.10 -3.17
C VAL A 134 -25.48 -10.73 -3.85
N LEU A 135 -25.26 -10.64 -5.16
CA LEU A 135 -25.39 -9.38 -5.89
C LEU A 135 -26.82 -8.85 -5.82
N LYS A 136 -27.83 -9.72 -6.01
CA LYS A 136 -29.24 -9.31 -5.94
C LYS A 136 -29.61 -8.84 -4.54
N ALA A 137 -29.20 -9.57 -3.51
CA ALA A 137 -29.37 -9.18 -2.12
C ALA A 137 -28.68 -7.84 -1.82
N ALA A 138 -27.49 -7.61 -2.37
CA ALA A 138 -26.77 -6.35 -2.23
C ALA A 138 -27.45 -5.19 -2.92
N GLN A 139 -27.95 -5.37 -4.15
CA GLN A 139 -28.70 -4.32 -4.85
C GLN A 139 -29.95 -3.90 -4.06
N GLU A 140 -30.63 -4.85 -3.43
CA GLU A 140 -31.81 -4.58 -2.60
C GLU A 140 -31.45 -3.86 -1.29
N ALA A 141 -30.50 -4.42 -0.53
CA ALA A 141 -30.10 -3.90 0.78
C ALA A 141 -29.35 -2.56 0.70
N LEU A 142 -28.58 -2.34 -0.38
CA LEU A 142 -27.63 -1.24 -0.51
C LEU A 142 -28.07 -0.15 -1.51
N LYS A 143 -29.36 -0.13 -1.89
CA LYS A 143 -29.91 0.82 -2.89
C LYS A 143 -29.59 2.30 -2.64
N ASN A 144 -29.39 2.69 -1.38
CA ASN A 144 -29.14 4.07 -0.95
C ASN A 144 -27.72 4.27 -0.38
N VAL A 145 -26.86 3.26 -0.45
CA VAL A 145 -25.51 3.35 0.11
C VAL A 145 -24.69 4.37 -0.65
N THR A 146 -23.97 5.21 0.09
CA THR A 146 -23.12 6.25 -0.49
C THR A 146 -21.66 5.83 -0.57
N THR A 147 -21.22 4.88 0.26
CA THR A 147 -19.83 4.42 0.32
C THR A 147 -19.76 2.90 0.24
N ILE A 148 -19.00 2.38 -0.73
CA ILE A 148 -18.67 0.96 -0.83
C ILE A 148 -17.15 0.79 -0.69
N VAL A 149 -16.75 -0.07 0.22
CA VAL A 149 -15.37 -0.54 0.38
C VAL A 149 -15.32 -2.00 -0.07
N VAL A 150 -14.35 -2.36 -0.89
CA VAL A 150 -14.09 -3.75 -1.29
C VAL A 150 -12.65 -4.06 -0.96
N VAL A 151 -12.43 -5.06 -0.11
CA VAL A 151 -11.13 -5.62 0.21
C VAL A 151 -10.93 -6.89 -0.61
N HIS A 152 -9.84 -6.98 -1.36
CA HIS A 152 -9.60 -8.05 -2.35
C HIS A 152 -10.61 -8.04 -3.50
N ASN A 153 -10.78 -6.87 -4.13
CA ASN A 153 -11.76 -6.66 -5.17
C ASN A 153 -11.49 -7.53 -6.41
N ARG A 154 -12.51 -8.29 -6.84
CA ARG A 154 -12.49 -9.11 -8.06
C ARG A 154 -13.38 -8.56 -9.17
N ASN A 155 -14.15 -7.52 -8.87
CA ASN A 155 -15.12 -6.93 -9.80
C ASN A 155 -14.51 -5.77 -10.59
N LEU A 156 -15.10 -5.45 -11.74
CA LEU A 156 -14.78 -4.21 -12.42
C LEU A 156 -15.49 -3.03 -11.76
N VAL A 157 -14.81 -1.88 -11.76
CA VAL A 157 -15.37 -0.60 -11.32
C VAL A 157 -16.64 -0.27 -12.10
N SER A 158 -16.67 -0.51 -13.41
CA SER A 158 -17.85 -0.28 -14.26
C SER A 158 -19.07 -1.03 -13.75
N ASP A 159 -18.86 -2.26 -13.29
CA ASP A 159 -19.92 -3.14 -12.81
C ASP A 159 -20.42 -2.63 -11.45
N LEU A 160 -19.52 -2.29 -10.53
CA LEU A 160 -19.87 -1.71 -9.23
C LEU A 160 -20.68 -0.42 -9.36
N ILE A 161 -20.29 0.48 -10.27
CA ILE A 161 -21.03 1.72 -10.52
C ILE A 161 -22.43 1.43 -11.08
N THR A 162 -22.53 0.44 -11.98
CA THR A 162 -23.80 0.04 -12.59
C THR A 162 -24.75 -0.57 -11.57
N TRP A 163 -24.23 -1.39 -10.66
CA TRP A 163 -25.04 -2.06 -9.65
C TRP A 163 -25.45 -1.14 -8.50
N PHE A 164 -24.65 -0.12 -8.19
CA PHE A 164 -24.86 0.77 -7.05
C PHE A 164 -24.83 2.25 -7.46
N PRO A 165 -25.85 2.74 -8.19
CA PRO A 165 -25.85 4.08 -8.79
C PRO A 165 -25.86 5.23 -7.77
N ALA A 166 -26.29 4.97 -6.53
CA ALA A 166 -26.31 5.95 -5.43
C ALA A 166 -24.92 6.20 -4.80
N VAL A 167 -23.94 5.36 -5.11
CA VAL A 167 -22.62 5.42 -4.49
C VAL A 167 -21.86 6.65 -4.97
N THR A 168 -21.35 7.41 -4.01
CA THR A 168 -20.48 8.56 -4.26
C THR A 168 -19.00 8.21 -4.03
N THR A 169 -18.71 7.22 -3.19
CA THR A 169 -17.33 6.80 -2.88
C THR A 169 -17.16 5.29 -3.03
N ILE A 170 -16.24 4.88 -3.90
CA ILE A 170 -15.78 3.50 -4.02
C ILE A 170 -14.33 3.43 -3.56
N VAL A 171 -14.05 2.51 -2.64
CA VAL A 171 -12.69 2.19 -2.17
C VAL A 171 -12.38 0.74 -2.48
N LEU A 172 -11.47 0.51 -3.41
CA LEU A 172 -10.95 -0.80 -3.78
C LEU A 172 -9.63 -1.04 -3.04
N TYR A 173 -9.74 -1.39 -1.76
CA TYR A 173 -8.58 -1.73 -0.95
C TYR A 173 -8.09 -3.11 -1.41
N HIS A 174 -6.83 -3.21 -1.84
CA HIS A 174 -6.30 -4.46 -2.38
C HIS A 174 -7.04 -4.96 -3.64
N ASP A 175 -7.08 -4.15 -4.70
CA ASP A 175 -7.68 -4.54 -5.95
C ASP A 175 -6.93 -5.72 -6.60
N LEU A 176 -7.65 -6.82 -6.83
CA LEU A 176 -7.14 -7.99 -7.53
C LEU A 176 -7.41 -7.93 -9.02
N LYS A 177 -8.37 -7.10 -9.46
CA LYS A 177 -8.78 -7.06 -10.86
C LYS A 177 -8.13 -5.89 -11.57
N LEU A 178 -7.49 -6.14 -12.71
CA LEU A 178 -7.05 -5.05 -13.55
C LEU A 178 -8.27 -4.37 -14.20
N GLN A 179 -8.42 -3.07 -14.00
CA GLN A 179 -9.61 -2.35 -14.46
C GLN A 179 -9.50 -2.04 -15.94
N HIS A 180 -10.14 -2.86 -16.77
CA HIS A 180 -10.21 -2.71 -18.21
C HIS A 180 -11.67 -2.59 -18.67
N ASP A 181 -11.87 -2.18 -19.93
CA ASP A 181 -13.20 -2.17 -20.53
C ASP A 181 -13.59 -3.60 -20.90
N LYS A 182 -14.76 -4.08 -20.44
CA LYS A 182 -15.25 -5.44 -20.78
C LYS A 182 -15.72 -5.50 -22.22
N ASP A 183 -16.30 -4.41 -22.72
CA ASP A 183 -16.85 -4.25 -24.06
C ASP A 183 -16.96 -2.74 -24.36
N TYR A 184 -16.78 -2.30 -25.61
CA TYR A 184 -16.91 -0.88 -26.07
C TYR A 184 -18.27 -0.19 -25.77
N ILE A 185 -19.15 -0.83 -25.01
CA ILE A 185 -20.55 -0.47 -24.74
C ILE A 185 -20.69 0.14 -23.34
N MET A 186 -19.77 1.00 -22.91
CA MET A 186 -20.06 1.97 -21.84
C MET A 186 -21.00 3.11 -22.31
N GLN A 187 -21.40 3.13 -23.59
CA GLN A 187 -22.09 4.27 -24.21
C GLN A 187 -23.58 4.44 -23.83
N GLY A 188 -24.16 3.60 -22.98
CA GLY A 188 -25.61 3.65 -22.68
C GLY A 188 -26.03 3.68 -21.21
N LEU A 189 -25.21 3.20 -20.29
CA LEU A 189 -25.72 2.70 -19.01
C LEU A 189 -25.51 3.62 -17.79
N VAL A 190 -24.63 4.63 -17.88
CA VAL A 190 -24.09 5.26 -16.65
C VAL A 190 -24.36 6.76 -16.55
N LYS A 191 -25.28 7.34 -17.34
CA LYS A 191 -25.63 8.78 -17.26
C LYS A 191 -26.20 9.25 -15.90
N HIS A 192 -26.33 8.36 -14.92
CA HIS A 192 -26.89 8.63 -13.60
C HIS A 192 -25.94 8.29 -12.44
N SER A 193 -24.67 7.96 -12.69
CA SER A 193 -23.72 7.70 -11.60
C SER A 193 -23.52 8.94 -10.73
N HIS A 194 -23.57 8.74 -9.41
CA HIS A 194 -23.23 9.75 -8.41
C HIS A 194 -21.78 9.66 -7.93
N LEU A 195 -20.95 8.83 -8.57
CA LEU A 195 -19.57 8.63 -8.16
C LEU A 195 -18.78 9.95 -8.19
N GLU A 196 -18.25 10.29 -7.02
CA GLU A 196 -17.40 11.46 -6.75
C GLU A 196 -15.95 11.00 -6.52
N ARG A 197 -15.75 9.83 -5.91
CA ARG A 197 -14.44 9.34 -5.48
C ARG A 197 -14.24 7.87 -5.81
N LEU A 198 -13.15 7.58 -6.52
CA LEU A 198 -12.67 6.22 -6.76
C LEU A 198 -11.23 6.09 -6.28
N LEU A 199 -11.07 5.35 -5.20
CA LEU A 199 -9.79 5.13 -4.52
C LEU A 199 -9.44 3.65 -4.55
N GLY A 200 -8.15 3.33 -4.53
CA GLY A 200 -7.73 1.96 -4.32
C GLY A 200 -6.24 1.75 -4.45
N THR A 201 -5.83 0.49 -4.39
CA THR A 201 -4.44 0.02 -4.40
C THR A 201 -4.35 -1.29 -5.18
N THR A 202 -3.18 -1.61 -5.72
CA THR A 202 -2.91 -2.92 -6.36
C THR A 202 -1.65 -3.54 -5.73
N PRO A 203 -1.74 -4.07 -4.49
CA PRO A 203 -0.60 -4.54 -3.72
C PRO A 203 0.12 -5.73 -4.35
N ALA A 204 -0.59 -6.53 -5.15
CA ALA A 204 0.01 -7.65 -5.88
C ALA A 204 1.18 -7.21 -6.76
N LEU A 205 1.12 -5.98 -7.29
CA LEU A 205 2.17 -5.38 -8.12
C LEU A 205 2.93 -4.27 -7.36
N GLY A 206 2.77 -4.23 -6.04
CA GLY A 206 3.41 -3.25 -5.16
C GLY A 206 3.01 -1.80 -5.45
N ALA A 207 1.82 -1.58 -6.01
CA ALA A 207 1.27 -0.26 -6.30
C ALA A 207 0.29 0.17 -5.20
N ASP A 208 0.44 1.40 -4.72
CA ASP A 208 -0.46 2.04 -3.74
C ASP A 208 -1.54 2.91 -4.41
N TYR A 209 -1.86 2.61 -5.66
CA TYR A 209 -2.91 3.22 -6.47
C TYR A 209 -3.57 2.14 -7.34
N LEU A 210 -4.72 2.46 -7.93
CA LEU A 210 -5.40 1.56 -8.87
C LEU A 210 -4.69 1.52 -10.22
N LEU A 211 -4.67 0.34 -10.83
CA LEU A 211 -4.27 0.17 -12.22
C LEU A 211 -5.50 0.13 -13.11
N ILE A 212 -5.67 1.14 -13.94
CA ILE A 212 -6.82 1.32 -14.82
C ILE A 212 -6.34 1.48 -16.26
N MET A 213 -7.04 0.85 -17.21
CA MET A 213 -6.78 1.07 -18.62
C MET A 213 -7.24 2.48 -19.04
N PRO A 214 -6.51 3.19 -19.92
CA PRO A 214 -6.80 4.57 -20.28
C PRO A 214 -8.21 4.77 -20.81
N LEU A 215 -8.70 3.83 -21.63
CA LEU A 215 -10.07 3.87 -22.14
C LEU A 215 -11.10 3.78 -21.01
N THR A 216 -10.85 2.91 -20.02
CA THR A 216 -11.69 2.80 -18.81
C THR A 216 -11.69 4.10 -18.03
N SER A 217 -10.53 4.75 -17.86
CA SER A 217 -10.44 6.05 -17.18
C SER A 217 -11.19 7.16 -17.92
N VAL A 218 -11.05 7.24 -19.26
CA VAL A 218 -11.82 8.18 -20.09
C VAL A 218 -13.32 7.90 -19.95
N ASN A 219 -13.72 6.62 -19.99
CA ASN A 219 -15.11 6.23 -19.81
C ASN A 219 -15.63 6.59 -18.42
N LEU A 220 -14.82 6.46 -17.36
CA LEU A 220 -15.20 6.86 -16.01
C LEU A 220 -15.47 8.36 -15.93
N HIS A 221 -14.58 9.21 -16.46
CA HIS A 221 -14.80 10.66 -16.48
C HIS A 221 -16.00 11.06 -17.34
N PHE A 222 -16.21 10.39 -18.48
CA PHE A 222 -17.35 10.66 -19.35
C PHE A 222 -18.68 10.29 -18.68
N ASN A 223 -18.72 9.19 -17.94
CA ASN A 223 -19.94 8.65 -17.35
C ASN A 223 -20.21 9.12 -15.92
N CYS A 224 -19.19 9.58 -15.20
CA CYS A 224 -19.29 10.06 -13.82
C CYS A 224 -18.90 11.54 -13.79
N PRO A 225 -19.79 12.47 -14.18
CA PRO A 225 -19.47 13.90 -14.30
C PRO A 225 -19.14 14.56 -12.95
N LYS A 226 -19.44 13.88 -11.83
CA LYS A 226 -19.09 14.31 -10.47
C LYS A 226 -17.77 13.75 -9.97
N LEU A 227 -17.10 12.87 -10.72
CA LEU A 227 -15.85 12.24 -10.31
C LEU A 227 -14.76 13.31 -10.15
N GLU A 228 -14.51 13.70 -8.89
CA GLU A 228 -13.53 14.69 -8.49
C GLU A 228 -12.18 14.06 -8.13
N MET A 229 -12.20 12.78 -7.74
CA MET A 229 -11.04 12.09 -7.20
C MET A 229 -10.93 10.69 -7.81
N LEU A 230 -9.94 10.52 -8.69
CA LEU A 230 -9.57 9.23 -9.27
C LEU A 230 -8.12 8.90 -8.91
N ARG A 231 -7.92 8.04 -7.91
CA ARG A 231 -6.57 7.59 -7.53
C ARG A 231 -6.15 6.37 -8.34
N ALA A 232 -5.91 6.60 -9.63
CA ALA A 232 -5.54 5.56 -10.57
C ALA A 232 -4.38 5.96 -11.48
N LEU A 233 -3.71 4.95 -11.99
CA LEU A 233 -2.78 5.03 -13.10
C LEU A 233 -3.43 4.52 -14.38
N ASN A 234 -3.24 5.25 -15.47
CA ASN A 234 -3.61 4.82 -16.82
C ASN A 234 -2.52 3.96 -17.46
N LEU A 235 -2.76 2.66 -17.63
CA LEU A 235 -1.87 1.73 -18.32
C LEU A 235 -2.15 1.70 -19.83
N ASN A 236 -1.37 2.41 -20.66
CA ASN A 236 -1.48 2.18 -22.10
C ASN A 236 -0.92 0.79 -22.43
N ALA A 237 -1.80 -0.17 -22.73
CA ALA A 237 -1.41 -1.31 -23.53
C ALA A 237 -1.07 -0.76 -24.92
N GLY A 238 0.21 -0.79 -25.30
CA GLY A 238 0.63 -0.51 -26.65
C GLY A 238 -0.10 -1.47 -27.59
N GLY A 239 -1.09 -0.95 -28.33
CA GLY A 239 -1.78 -1.68 -29.39
C GLY A 239 -0.82 -1.93 -30.55
N GLY A 240 0.00 -2.97 -30.43
CA GLY A 240 0.84 -3.48 -31.49
C GLY A 240 0.37 -4.86 -31.91
N GLY A 241 -0.55 -4.92 -32.87
CA GLY A 241 -0.76 -6.15 -33.63
C GLY A 241 0.51 -6.45 -34.42
N GLY A 242 1.32 -7.39 -33.95
CA GLY A 242 2.52 -7.84 -34.67
C GLY A 242 3.62 -8.39 -33.78
N GLU A 243 3.67 -9.72 -33.72
CA GLU A 243 4.76 -10.60 -33.26
C GLU A 243 5.16 -10.62 -31.75
N PRO A 244 5.32 -11.83 -31.17
CA PRO A 244 5.76 -12.02 -29.79
C PRO A 244 7.30 -12.05 -29.74
N CYS A 245 7.94 -10.89 -29.66
CA CYS A 245 9.38 -10.81 -29.36
C CYS A 245 9.67 -9.70 -28.35
N ALA A 246 9.92 -10.14 -27.11
CA ALA A 246 10.51 -9.45 -25.97
C ALA A 246 9.65 -8.42 -25.18
N PRO A 247 9.76 -8.43 -23.83
CA PRO A 247 8.82 -7.81 -22.91
C PRO A 247 9.32 -6.42 -22.57
N SER A 248 8.87 -5.42 -23.34
CA SER A 248 8.98 -4.04 -22.87
C SER A 248 7.56 -3.48 -22.84
N PHE A 249 7.02 -3.37 -21.63
CA PHE A 249 5.79 -2.64 -21.35
C PHE A 249 6.04 -1.15 -21.64
N LYS A 250 6.06 -0.75 -22.91
CA LYS A 250 6.17 0.65 -23.30
C LYS A 250 4.78 1.26 -23.34
N CYS A 251 4.36 1.78 -22.20
CA CYS A 251 3.16 2.61 -22.07
C CYS A 251 3.35 3.91 -22.88
N ALA A 252 2.72 4.00 -24.06
CA ALA A 252 3.00 5.04 -25.05
C ALA A 252 2.56 6.47 -24.66
N SER A 253 1.75 6.64 -23.61
CA SER A 253 1.35 7.93 -23.02
C SER A 253 0.48 7.70 -21.77
N ALA A 254 1.06 7.40 -20.59
CA ALA A 254 0.24 7.50 -19.38
C ALA A 254 -0.05 8.98 -19.15
N THR A 255 -1.31 9.36 -19.05
CA THR A 255 -1.65 10.70 -18.61
C THR A 255 -1.32 10.82 -17.13
N ALA A 256 -0.70 11.94 -16.76
CA ALA A 256 -0.55 12.33 -15.38
C ALA A 256 -1.91 12.28 -14.67
N SER A 257 -1.93 11.69 -13.47
CA SER A 257 -3.13 11.64 -12.65
C SER A 257 -3.06 12.75 -11.62
N PHE A 258 -4.07 13.61 -11.62
CA PHE A 258 -4.15 14.76 -10.73
C PHE A 258 -5.40 14.65 -9.87
N THR A 259 -5.22 14.85 -8.58
CA THR A 259 -6.26 15.38 -7.72
C THR A 259 -5.91 16.83 -7.41
N ARG A 260 -6.76 17.49 -6.62
CA ARG A 260 -6.49 18.86 -6.15
C ARG A 260 -5.14 18.98 -5.42
N GLU A 261 -4.75 17.95 -4.67
CA GLU A 261 -3.59 18.01 -3.76
C GLU A 261 -2.52 16.96 -4.04
N GLU A 262 -2.79 16.01 -4.94
CA GLU A 262 -1.86 14.94 -5.30
C GLU A 262 -1.63 14.92 -6.80
N ALA A 263 -0.37 14.85 -7.22
CA ALA A 263 0.02 14.63 -8.61
C ALA A 263 0.87 13.36 -8.73
N LEU A 264 0.44 12.48 -9.63
CA LEU A 264 1.16 11.29 -10.05
C LEU A 264 1.64 11.49 -11.50
N LEU A 265 2.92 11.78 -11.62
CA LEU A 265 3.62 12.04 -12.87
C LEU A 265 4.50 10.81 -13.20
N GLY A 266 4.02 9.90 -14.04
CA GLY A 266 4.72 8.62 -14.30
C GLY A 266 4.32 7.50 -13.35
N CYS A 267 4.92 6.32 -13.52
CA CYS A 267 4.57 5.10 -12.78
C CYS A 267 5.76 4.22 -12.48
N THR A 268 5.79 3.76 -11.23
CA THR A 268 6.69 2.73 -10.74
C THR A 268 5.90 1.68 -9.98
N LEU A 269 5.95 0.43 -10.45
CA LEU A 269 5.47 -0.75 -9.74
C LEU A 269 6.57 -1.26 -8.81
N THR A 270 6.26 -2.10 -7.83
CA THR A 270 7.28 -2.67 -6.95
C THR A 270 7.20 -4.20 -6.99
N ALA A 271 8.27 -4.84 -7.45
CA ALA A 271 8.38 -6.28 -7.49
C ALA A 271 8.41 -6.93 -6.09
N GLU A 272 8.31 -8.26 -6.03
CA GLU A 272 8.33 -9.04 -4.78
C GLU A 272 9.64 -8.96 -4.01
N ASN A 273 10.74 -8.61 -4.67
CA ASN A 273 12.03 -8.34 -4.03
C ASN A 273 12.20 -6.87 -3.62
N GLY A 274 11.22 -6.01 -3.90
CA GLY A 274 11.19 -4.60 -3.52
C GLY A 274 11.79 -3.66 -4.55
N GLN A 275 12.24 -4.21 -5.67
CA GLN A 275 12.79 -3.44 -6.77
C GLN A 275 11.68 -2.66 -7.49
N PRO A 276 11.89 -1.37 -7.75
CA PRO A 276 11.01 -0.56 -8.56
C PRO A 276 11.09 -1.02 -10.01
N VAL A 277 9.95 -1.35 -10.60
CA VAL A 277 9.79 -1.63 -12.03
C VAL A 277 9.08 -0.44 -12.65
N THR A 278 9.77 0.28 -13.53
CA THR A 278 9.16 1.43 -14.21
C THR A 278 8.14 0.93 -15.23
N ALA A 279 6.88 1.31 -15.07
CA ALA A 279 5.85 1.07 -16.09
C ALA A 279 5.70 2.27 -17.05
N HIS A 280 5.92 3.49 -16.55
CA HIS A 280 5.92 4.71 -17.36
C HIS A 280 6.79 5.78 -16.72
N ALA A 281 7.49 6.56 -17.54
CA ALA A 281 8.35 7.63 -17.09
C ALA A 281 8.27 8.81 -18.05
N LEU A 282 8.33 10.01 -17.48
CA LEU A 282 8.19 11.26 -18.23
C LEU A 282 9.56 11.83 -18.61
N SER A 283 9.61 12.49 -19.77
CA SER A 283 10.71 13.35 -20.18
C SER A 283 10.72 14.68 -19.41
N ALA A 284 11.85 15.39 -19.42
CA ALA A 284 11.95 16.71 -18.78
C ALA A 284 10.95 17.72 -19.34
N ASP A 285 10.69 17.70 -20.66
CA ASP A 285 9.78 18.65 -21.30
C ASP A 285 8.33 18.40 -20.87
N GLU A 286 7.91 17.14 -20.71
CA GLU A 286 6.57 16.80 -20.21
C GLU A 286 6.38 17.27 -18.77
N VAL A 287 7.35 17.01 -17.88
CA VAL A 287 7.30 17.50 -16.49
C VAL A 287 7.25 19.02 -16.44
N ALA A 288 8.06 19.69 -17.27
CA ALA A 288 8.09 21.15 -17.36
C ALA A 288 6.76 21.73 -17.89
N VAL A 289 6.06 21.04 -18.78
CA VAL A 289 4.71 21.44 -19.24
C VAL A 289 3.73 21.41 -18.07
N PHE A 290 3.73 20.33 -17.28
CA PHE A 290 2.88 20.24 -16.09
C PHE A 290 3.23 21.30 -15.04
N ALA A 291 4.52 21.48 -14.75
CA ALA A 291 5.00 22.46 -13.77
C ALA A 291 4.68 23.93 -14.16
N LYS A 292 4.52 24.23 -15.46
CA LYS A 292 4.14 25.56 -15.94
C LYS A 292 2.65 25.86 -15.76
N ASP A 293 1.81 24.86 -15.56
CA ASP A 293 0.40 25.06 -15.25
C ASP A 293 0.21 25.49 -13.79
N ARG A 294 0.43 26.78 -13.56
CA ARG A 294 0.43 27.40 -12.22
C ARG A 294 -0.89 27.24 -11.47
N ASN A 295 -2.01 27.14 -12.19
CA ASN A 295 -3.31 27.04 -11.54
C ASN A 295 -3.43 25.71 -10.77
N HIS A 296 -2.89 24.63 -11.33
CA HIS A 296 -2.90 23.32 -10.68
C HIS A 296 -1.74 23.12 -9.70
N CYS A 297 -0.54 23.64 -10.02
CA CYS A 297 0.66 23.39 -9.22
C CYS A 297 0.63 24.00 -7.80
N SER A 298 -0.15 25.05 -7.59
CA SER A 298 -0.19 25.73 -6.29
C SER A 298 -0.99 24.98 -5.22
N GLU A 299 -1.81 24.00 -5.59
CA GLU A 299 -2.60 23.24 -4.61
C GLU A 299 -1.99 21.86 -4.28
N ILE A 300 -1.03 21.40 -5.10
CA ILE A 300 -0.37 20.11 -4.93
C ILE A 300 0.52 20.11 -3.69
N LYS A 301 0.20 19.20 -2.76
CA LYS A 301 0.96 18.91 -1.53
C LYS A 301 1.74 17.60 -1.62
N SER A 302 1.25 16.65 -2.43
CA SER A 302 1.86 15.35 -2.65
C SER A 302 2.23 15.18 -4.11
N LEU A 303 3.52 14.96 -4.39
CA LEU A 303 4.04 14.74 -5.74
C LEU A 303 4.77 13.41 -5.81
N ARG A 304 4.29 12.50 -6.67
CA ARG A 304 5.05 11.35 -7.12
C ARG A 304 5.48 11.56 -8.56
N LEU A 305 6.78 11.52 -8.81
CA LEU A 305 7.37 11.75 -10.12
C LEU A 305 8.32 10.60 -10.49
N THR A 306 8.08 10.01 -11.65
CA THR A 306 8.97 9.05 -12.32
C THR A 306 9.46 9.66 -13.63
N SER A 307 10.77 9.83 -13.77
CA SER A 307 11.38 10.43 -14.99
C SER A 307 12.56 9.62 -15.49
N THR A 308 12.75 9.61 -16.81
CA THR A 308 13.94 9.03 -17.47
C THR A 308 15.13 9.99 -17.52
N THR A 309 14.96 11.24 -17.04
CA THR A 309 15.98 12.28 -17.14
C THR A 309 16.19 12.98 -15.79
N GLU A 310 17.44 13.29 -15.48
CA GLU A 310 17.84 13.99 -14.25
C GLU A 310 17.15 15.36 -14.16
N ARG A 311 17.10 16.07 -15.30
CA ARG A 311 16.39 17.34 -15.43
C ARG A 311 14.90 17.21 -15.14
N GLY A 312 14.26 16.13 -15.56
CA GLY A 312 12.85 15.89 -15.25
C GLY A 312 12.61 15.80 -13.74
N LEU A 313 13.50 15.15 -12.99
CA LEU A 313 13.42 15.14 -11.52
C LEU A 313 13.69 16.54 -10.92
N GLU A 314 14.61 17.31 -11.48
CA GLU A 314 14.90 18.68 -11.03
C GLU A 314 13.70 19.63 -11.15
N GLU A 315 12.83 19.43 -12.15
CA GLU A 315 11.58 20.20 -12.32
C GLU A 315 10.58 19.98 -11.18
N ALA A 316 10.75 18.94 -10.34
CA ALA A 316 9.95 18.79 -9.12
C ALA A 316 10.10 19.98 -8.15
N GLY A 317 11.23 20.69 -8.21
CA GLY A 317 11.45 21.91 -7.43
C GLY A 317 10.56 23.09 -7.82
N CYS A 318 9.78 22.99 -8.91
CA CYS A 318 8.81 24.00 -9.33
C CYS A 318 7.46 23.90 -8.58
N PHE A 319 7.21 22.81 -7.84
CA PHE A 319 5.99 22.58 -7.08
C PHE A 319 6.14 23.08 -5.63
N SER A 320 6.09 24.40 -5.44
CA SER A 320 6.51 25.06 -4.19
C SER A 320 5.76 24.64 -2.91
N ASN A 321 4.56 24.07 -3.03
CA ASN A 321 3.70 23.69 -1.90
C ASN A 321 3.76 22.19 -1.58
N VAL A 322 4.60 21.43 -2.28
CA VAL A 322 4.80 20.01 -2.02
C VAL A 322 5.50 19.82 -0.67
N THR A 323 4.85 19.04 0.20
CA THR A 323 5.41 18.56 1.47
C THR A 323 5.71 17.05 1.43
N GLN A 324 5.07 16.31 0.53
CA GLN A 324 5.30 14.88 0.32
C GLN A 324 5.84 14.64 -1.08
N LEU A 325 7.10 14.21 -1.18
CA LEU A 325 7.79 14.05 -2.45
C LEU A 325 8.28 12.61 -2.63
N SER A 326 7.96 12.01 -3.77
CA SER A 326 8.48 10.71 -4.19
C SER A 326 9.10 10.83 -5.58
N LEU A 327 10.43 10.69 -5.68
CA LEU A 327 11.17 10.74 -6.94
C LEU A 327 11.70 9.35 -7.31
N ASN A 328 11.39 8.89 -8.52
CA ASN A 328 11.99 7.69 -9.09
C ASN A 328 12.69 8.01 -10.41
N PHE A 329 13.97 7.63 -10.52
CA PHE A 329 14.69 7.69 -11.79
C PHE A 329 14.52 6.39 -12.57
N ALA A 330 13.98 6.49 -13.77
CA ALA A 330 13.62 5.36 -14.60
C ALA A 330 14.64 5.16 -15.73
N SER A 331 15.85 4.72 -15.39
CA SER A 331 16.88 4.37 -16.36
C SER A 331 17.34 2.93 -16.15
N GLU A 332 17.42 2.16 -17.24
CA GLU A 332 17.82 0.76 -17.19
C GLU A 332 19.33 0.59 -16.91
N THR A 333 20.13 1.61 -17.18
CA THR A 333 21.60 1.50 -17.23
C THR A 333 22.34 2.44 -16.30
N SER A 334 21.66 3.36 -15.62
CA SER A 334 22.29 4.40 -14.82
C SER A 334 21.39 4.84 -13.66
N TYR A 335 22.02 5.45 -12.66
CA TYR A 335 21.36 6.10 -11.54
C TYR A 335 21.37 7.61 -11.74
N CYS A 336 20.37 8.32 -11.21
CA CYS A 336 20.41 9.77 -11.16
C CYS A 336 21.42 10.19 -10.08
N PRO A 337 22.42 11.04 -10.39
CA PRO A 337 23.31 11.54 -9.38
C PRO A 337 22.55 12.50 -8.44
N PHE A 338 22.72 12.31 -7.15
CA PHE A 338 22.08 13.12 -6.13
C PHE A 338 22.46 14.62 -6.26
N TYR A 339 23.74 14.89 -6.54
CA TYR A 339 24.24 16.22 -6.88
C TYR A 339 24.40 16.40 -8.40
N PRO A 340 24.03 17.57 -8.97
CA PRO A 340 23.38 18.71 -8.32
C PRO A 340 21.84 18.59 -8.24
N HIS A 341 21.24 17.63 -8.96
CA HIS A 341 19.82 17.67 -9.30
C HIS A 341 18.87 17.54 -8.11
N ILE A 342 19.02 16.49 -7.30
CA ILE A 342 18.10 16.24 -6.19
C ILE A 342 18.30 17.27 -5.08
N VAL A 343 19.54 17.66 -4.78
CA VAL A 343 19.83 18.68 -3.76
C VAL A 343 19.23 20.03 -4.13
N ASN A 344 19.24 20.41 -5.40
CA ASN A 344 18.57 21.63 -5.85
C ASN A 344 17.07 21.58 -5.55
N VAL A 345 16.40 20.44 -5.73
CA VAL A 345 14.99 20.25 -5.38
C VAL A 345 14.79 20.37 -3.87
N LEU A 346 15.58 19.64 -3.07
CA LEU A 346 15.47 19.65 -1.60
C LEU A 346 15.70 21.05 -1.01
N SER A 347 16.55 21.87 -1.64
CA SER A 347 16.80 23.25 -1.19
C SER A 347 15.62 24.21 -1.40
N ARG A 348 14.63 23.84 -2.23
CA ARG A 348 13.49 24.69 -2.60
C ARG A 348 12.20 24.31 -1.90
N LEU A 349 12.12 23.10 -1.34
CA LEU A 349 10.89 22.53 -0.78
C LEU A 349 11.00 22.35 0.73
N THR A 350 9.88 22.47 1.42
CA THR A 350 9.78 22.14 2.86
C THR A 350 9.08 20.80 2.99
N LEU A 351 9.87 19.73 3.10
CA LEU A 351 9.35 18.36 3.04
C LEU A 351 9.12 17.77 4.43
N GLU A 352 7.97 17.11 4.58
CA GLU A 352 7.59 16.22 5.68
C GLU A 352 7.82 14.75 5.29
N SER A 353 7.74 14.43 4.00
CA SER A 353 7.96 13.08 3.49
C SER A 353 8.80 13.11 2.21
N LEU A 354 9.86 12.31 2.17
CA LEU A 354 10.76 12.17 1.03
C LEU A 354 10.97 10.70 0.72
N ARG A 355 10.72 10.30 -0.53
CA ARG A 355 11.09 8.99 -1.06
C ARG A 355 11.95 9.19 -2.31
N LEU A 356 13.10 8.52 -2.34
CA LEU A 356 14.00 8.50 -3.47
C LEU A 356 14.17 7.05 -3.94
N SER A 357 14.22 6.87 -5.27
CA SER A 357 14.57 5.61 -5.90
C SER A 357 15.43 5.76 -7.13
N ASN A 358 16.37 4.82 -7.30
CA ASN A 358 17.37 4.80 -8.38
C ASN A 358 18.24 6.07 -8.44
N VAL A 359 18.67 6.54 -7.25
CA VAL A 359 19.56 7.69 -7.09
C VAL A 359 20.90 7.21 -6.54
N THR A 360 22.02 7.68 -7.11
CA THR A 360 23.38 7.38 -6.64
C THR A 360 23.97 8.54 -5.86
N ASP A 361 24.95 8.22 -5.01
CA ASP A 361 25.70 9.17 -4.19
C ASP A 361 24.77 10.02 -3.29
N VAL A 362 23.73 9.39 -2.74
CA VAL A 362 22.81 10.05 -1.82
C VAL A 362 23.54 10.42 -0.53
N SER A 363 23.63 11.72 -0.23
CA SER A 363 24.14 12.21 1.06
C SER A 363 22.99 12.39 2.05
N VAL A 364 22.99 11.58 3.10
CA VAL A 364 22.01 11.64 4.18
C VAL A 364 22.15 12.94 4.96
N SER A 365 23.37 13.41 5.14
CA SER A 365 23.71 14.67 5.80
C SER A 365 23.14 15.88 5.04
N ALA A 366 23.17 15.84 3.71
CA ALA A 366 22.53 16.87 2.89
C ALA A 366 21.00 16.84 3.00
N ILE A 367 20.38 15.65 3.03
CA ILE A 367 18.94 15.51 3.26
C ILE A 367 18.56 16.13 4.61
N ALA A 368 19.23 15.75 5.70
CA ALA A 368 19.00 16.30 7.04
C ALA A 368 19.14 17.83 7.07
N LYS A 369 20.17 18.36 6.41
CA LYS A 369 20.43 19.80 6.34
C LYS A 369 19.27 20.57 5.70
N HIS A 370 18.72 20.06 4.59
CA HIS A 370 17.69 20.75 3.82
C HIS A 370 16.26 20.42 4.29
N CYS A 371 16.04 19.25 4.88
CA CYS A 371 14.74 18.75 5.28
C CYS A 371 14.66 18.50 6.80
N ARG A 372 14.82 19.56 7.60
CA ARG A 372 14.85 19.46 9.08
C ARG A 372 13.55 18.97 9.71
N GLY A 373 12.42 19.20 9.04
CA GLY A 373 11.08 18.76 9.48
C GLY A 373 10.66 17.39 8.92
N LEU A 374 11.59 16.63 8.34
CA LEU A 374 11.27 15.38 7.67
C LEU A 374 10.78 14.32 8.68
N GLU A 375 9.57 13.81 8.48
CA GLU A 375 8.95 12.76 9.28
C GLU A 375 9.08 11.37 8.64
N CYS A 376 9.11 11.32 7.31
CA CYS A 376 9.22 10.09 6.54
C CYS A 376 10.38 10.16 5.54
N LEU A 377 11.29 9.19 5.58
CA LEU A 377 12.40 9.06 4.65
C LEU A 377 12.41 7.65 4.06
N GLY A 378 12.38 7.55 2.74
CA GLY A 378 12.55 6.31 2.00
C GLY A 378 13.69 6.41 1.00
N LEU A 379 14.68 5.51 1.11
CA LEU A 379 15.82 5.40 0.22
C LEU A 379 15.80 4.01 -0.43
N GLY A 380 14.87 3.79 -1.35
CA GLY A 380 14.67 2.48 -1.98
C GLY A 380 15.49 2.35 -3.27
N GLU A 381 16.38 1.38 -3.38
CA GLU A 381 17.32 1.27 -4.52
C GLU A 381 18.17 2.52 -4.75
N CYS A 382 18.62 3.13 -3.67
CA CYS A 382 19.55 4.24 -3.71
C CYS A 382 20.95 3.76 -3.33
N VAL A 383 21.98 4.23 -4.03
CA VAL A 383 23.36 4.08 -3.56
C VAL A 383 23.66 5.24 -2.62
N VAL A 384 23.73 4.94 -1.32
CA VAL A 384 23.98 5.94 -0.29
C VAL A 384 25.48 6.10 -0.10
N LEU A 385 25.96 7.34 0.01
CA LEU A 385 27.37 7.60 0.28
C LEU A 385 27.80 6.94 1.59
N ASP A 386 29.00 6.35 1.58
CA ASP A 386 29.67 5.93 2.81
C ASP A 386 30.22 7.19 3.50
N GLU A 387 29.39 7.78 4.36
CA GLU A 387 29.69 9.01 5.07
C GLU A 387 29.53 8.82 6.58
N GLU A 388 30.36 9.54 7.33
CA GLU A 388 30.18 9.65 8.77
C GLU A 388 29.14 10.74 9.06
N ILE A 389 27.97 10.33 9.54
CA ILE A 389 26.93 11.27 9.93
C ILE A 389 27.35 11.97 11.22
N ALA A 390 27.60 13.28 11.09
CA ALA A 390 28.04 14.13 12.18
C ALA A 390 26.99 14.20 13.29
N GLU A 391 27.42 14.40 14.54
CA GLU A 391 26.53 14.40 15.71
C GLU A 391 25.52 15.55 15.70
N ASP A 392 25.81 16.64 14.98
CA ASP A 392 24.89 17.77 14.79
C ASP A 392 23.85 17.55 13.69
N THR A 393 23.95 16.42 12.98
CA THR A 393 23.00 16.01 11.95
C THR A 393 21.90 15.17 12.60
N GLU A 394 20.86 15.84 13.07
CA GLU A 394 19.72 15.20 13.75
C GLU A 394 18.46 15.24 12.88
N PHE A 395 17.83 14.08 12.73
CA PHE A 395 16.48 13.93 12.20
C PHE A 395 15.47 13.91 13.35
N GLN A 396 15.26 15.07 13.98
CA GLN A 396 14.45 15.18 15.20
C GLN A 396 13.00 14.70 15.02
N CYS A 397 12.44 14.92 13.83
CA CYS A 397 11.06 14.58 13.51
C CYS A 397 10.92 13.25 12.78
N LEU A 398 12.00 12.54 12.43
CA LEU A 398 11.88 11.36 11.58
C LEU A 398 11.29 10.19 12.36
N ARG A 399 10.09 9.77 11.94
CA ARG A 399 9.30 8.71 12.55
C ARG A 399 9.28 7.44 11.71
N LYS A 400 9.43 7.57 10.39
CA LYS A 400 9.42 6.44 9.46
C LYS A 400 10.67 6.46 8.60
N LEU A 401 11.44 5.38 8.66
CA LEU A 401 12.63 5.19 7.85
C LEU A 401 12.50 3.91 7.03
N ARG A 402 12.67 4.02 5.72
CA ARG A 402 12.83 2.89 4.82
C ARG A 402 14.19 2.97 4.14
N VAL A 403 15.01 1.94 4.31
CA VAL A 403 16.30 1.81 3.64
C VAL A 403 16.30 0.60 2.72
N GLY A 404 16.86 0.78 1.53
CA GLY A 404 17.03 -0.25 0.52
C GLY A 404 18.48 -0.71 0.40
N ARG A 405 18.76 -1.31 -0.76
CA ARG A 405 20.08 -1.85 -1.10
C ARG A 405 21.13 -0.75 -1.17
N SER A 406 22.38 -1.08 -0.87
CA SER A 406 23.57 -0.20 -1.05
C SER A 406 23.73 0.94 -0.04
N MET A 407 23.72 0.60 1.25
CA MET A 407 24.18 1.48 2.33
C MET A 407 25.23 0.74 3.17
N SER A 408 26.32 1.41 3.55
CA SER A 408 27.32 0.80 4.45
C SER A 408 26.72 0.63 5.86
N GLU A 409 27.18 -0.38 6.61
CA GLU A 409 26.77 -0.54 8.02
C GLU A 409 27.07 0.71 8.84
N ARG A 410 28.20 1.38 8.56
CA ARG A 410 28.62 2.60 9.23
C ARG A 410 27.60 3.72 9.03
N THR A 411 27.24 4.00 7.78
CA THR A 411 26.23 5.02 7.46
C THR A 411 24.88 4.63 8.04
N PHE A 412 24.48 3.36 7.95
CA PHE A 412 23.20 2.87 8.45
C PHE A 412 23.03 3.09 9.95
N PHE A 413 23.99 2.64 10.76
CA PHE A 413 23.95 2.86 12.21
C PHE A 413 24.15 4.33 12.59
N GLY A 414 24.93 5.09 11.81
CA GLY A 414 25.01 6.54 11.94
C GLY A 414 23.64 7.20 11.79
N LEU A 415 22.87 6.78 10.79
CA LEU A 415 21.53 7.30 10.50
C LEU A 415 20.54 6.93 11.62
N LEU A 416 20.52 5.67 12.06
CA LEU A 416 19.65 5.25 13.17
C LEU A 416 19.93 6.05 14.45
N ARG A 417 21.21 6.38 14.71
CA ARG A 417 21.60 7.21 15.87
C ARG A 417 21.04 8.63 15.77
N SER A 418 20.91 9.15 14.56
CA SER A 418 20.37 10.50 14.31
C SER A 418 18.84 10.58 14.35
N CYS A 419 18.12 9.48 14.62
CA CYS A 419 16.66 9.42 14.55
C CYS A 419 16.03 9.02 15.91
N PRO A 420 16.04 9.89 16.93
CA PRO A 420 15.56 9.56 18.28
C PRO A 420 14.04 9.30 18.36
N SER A 421 13.29 9.79 17.39
CA SER A 421 11.82 9.68 17.30
C SER A 421 11.36 8.53 16.40
N LEU A 422 12.27 7.63 15.99
CA LEU A 422 11.97 6.61 15.01
C LEU A 422 10.97 5.58 15.57
N ALA A 423 9.80 5.50 14.95
CA ALA A 423 8.71 4.60 15.34
C ALA A 423 8.55 3.42 14.36
N GLU A 424 8.95 3.60 13.11
CA GLU A 424 8.85 2.58 12.05
C GLU A 424 10.16 2.49 11.25
N LEU A 425 10.71 1.28 11.17
CA LEU A 425 11.91 0.97 10.39
C LEU A 425 11.59 -0.13 9.39
N GLN A 426 11.89 0.11 8.12
CA GLN A 426 11.79 -0.88 7.05
C GLN A 426 13.17 -1.09 6.41
N VAL A 427 13.65 -2.33 6.38
CA VAL A 427 14.94 -2.71 5.80
C VAL A 427 14.69 -3.66 4.63
N HIS A 428 15.12 -3.26 3.44
CA HIS A 428 14.93 -3.98 2.18
C HIS A 428 16.25 -4.47 1.58
N ASP A 429 17.13 -4.95 2.45
CA ASP A 429 18.45 -5.41 2.07
C ASP A 429 18.88 -6.51 3.05
N ASP A 430 19.37 -7.62 2.51
CA ASP A 430 19.76 -8.80 3.28
C ASP A 430 20.95 -8.50 4.20
N ASP A 431 21.92 -7.73 3.70
CA ASP A 431 23.13 -7.39 4.43
C ASP A 431 22.80 -6.42 5.56
N LEU A 432 22.00 -5.38 5.29
CA LEU A 432 21.52 -4.47 6.33
C LEU A 432 20.60 -5.15 7.34
N THR A 433 19.76 -6.09 6.91
CA THR A 433 18.92 -6.87 7.83
C THR A 433 19.79 -7.71 8.75
N THR A 434 20.80 -8.37 8.19
CA THR A 434 21.79 -9.17 8.92
C THR A 434 22.60 -8.31 9.89
N ALA A 435 23.05 -7.13 9.43
CA ALA A 435 23.78 -6.16 10.21
C ALA A 435 22.93 -5.60 11.34
N LEU A 436 21.65 -5.26 11.08
CA LEU A 436 20.71 -4.80 12.09
C LEU A 436 20.58 -5.84 13.21
N LEU A 437 20.24 -7.09 12.87
CA LEU A 437 20.05 -8.14 13.88
C LEU A 437 21.31 -8.42 14.70
N LEU A 438 22.50 -8.28 14.10
CA LEU A 438 23.79 -8.45 14.79
C LEU A 438 24.24 -7.26 15.63
N GLY A 439 24.01 -6.07 15.08
CA GLY A 439 24.54 -4.82 15.57
C GLY A 439 23.67 -4.25 16.67
N LEU A 440 22.35 -4.50 16.63
CA LEU A 440 21.39 -4.03 17.64
C LEU A 440 21.85 -4.23 19.09
N PRO A 441 22.41 -5.38 19.51
CA PRO A 441 22.81 -5.58 20.91
C PRO A 441 24.01 -4.72 21.30
N GLN A 442 24.93 -4.48 20.37
CA GLN A 442 26.09 -3.60 20.60
C GLN A 442 25.70 -2.12 20.49
N PHE A 443 24.74 -1.83 19.62
CA PHE A 443 24.24 -0.50 19.32
C PHE A 443 23.32 0.01 20.43
N ALA A 444 22.33 -0.77 20.87
CA ALA A 444 21.34 -0.36 21.85
C ALA A 444 21.93 -0.07 23.23
N VAL A 445 23.00 -0.79 23.62
CA VAL A 445 23.72 -0.50 24.88
C VAL A 445 24.39 0.88 24.85
N LYS A 446 24.70 1.41 23.66
CA LYS A 446 25.51 2.63 23.50
C LYS A 446 24.73 3.81 22.91
N TYR A 447 23.64 3.59 22.20
CA TYR A 447 22.95 4.61 21.40
C TYR A 447 21.43 4.55 21.57
N CYS A 448 20.86 5.61 22.15
CA CYS A 448 19.47 5.74 22.61
C CYS A 448 18.42 5.98 21.48
N GLY A 449 18.59 5.38 20.30
CA GLY A 449 17.81 5.76 19.11
C GLY A 449 16.52 4.96 18.86
N LEU A 450 16.38 3.75 19.43
CA LEU A 450 15.34 2.79 19.02
C LEU A 450 14.34 2.42 20.12
N ASP A 451 14.37 3.14 21.25
CA ASP A 451 13.44 2.90 22.36
C ASP A 451 11.98 3.14 21.98
N CYS A 452 11.74 3.95 20.94
CA CYS A 452 10.43 4.27 20.39
C CYS A 452 10.02 3.37 19.20
N LEU A 453 10.86 2.41 18.80
CA LEU A 453 10.60 1.62 17.59
C LEU A 453 9.46 0.62 17.82
N GLU A 454 8.29 0.93 17.27
CA GLU A 454 7.07 0.13 17.42
C GLU A 454 6.87 -0.85 16.26
N ARG A 455 7.35 -0.50 15.07
CA ARG A 455 7.11 -1.25 13.83
C ARG A 455 8.43 -1.56 13.12
N LEU A 456 8.68 -2.84 12.86
CA LEU A 456 9.86 -3.30 12.14
C LEU A 456 9.44 -4.12 10.92
N ALA A 457 9.88 -3.73 9.72
CA ALA A 457 9.69 -4.51 8.51
C ALA A 457 11.03 -5.01 7.99
N LEU A 458 11.19 -6.32 7.92
CA LEU A 458 12.38 -7.01 7.44
C LEU A 458 12.01 -7.73 6.15
N ARG A 459 12.49 -7.21 5.03
CA ARG A 459 12.36 -7.86 3.73
C ARG A 459 13.66 -8.56 3.39
N THR A 460 13.59 -9.84 3.13
CA THR A 460 14.73 -10.69 2.82
C THR A 460 14.61 -11.26 1.42
N ASP A 461 15.73 -11.39 0.69
CA ASP A 461 15.73 -12.11 -0.58
C ASP A 461 15.83 -13.61 -0.29
N PRO A 462 14.76 -14.41 -0.49
CA PRO A 462 14.80 -15.84 -0.23
C PRO A 462 15.81 -16.57 -1.15
N LYS A 463 16.22 -15.95 -2.26
CA LYS A 463 17.19 -16.51 -3.21
C LYS A 463 18.63 -16.03 -2.93
N GLY A 464 18.81 -15.04 -2.07
CA GLY A 464 20.11 -14.46 -1.74
C GLY A 464 21.04 -15.49 -1.09
N ARG A 465 22.21 -15.75 -1.70
CA ARG A 465 23.23 -16.66 -1.11
C ARG A 465 23.87 -16.11 0.17
N GLY A 466 23.62 -14.85 0.52
CA GLY A 466 24.17 -14.15 1.69
C GLY A 466 23.15 -13.81 2.78
N GLY A 467 21.87 -14.06 2.57
CA GLY A 467 20.81 -13.63 3.51
C GLY A 467 20.70 -14.49 4.77
N LEU A 468 19.67 -14.19 5.56
CA LEU A 468 19.35 -14.93 6.80
C LEU A 468 19.29 -16.45 6.56
N ALA A 469 18.97 -16.90 5.34
CA ALA A 469 18.71 -18.30 4.94
C ALA A 469 19.82 -19.29 5.37
N GLY A 470 21.09 -18.90 5.31
CA GLY A 470 22.22 -19.76 5.63
C GLY A 470 22.76 -19.64 7.05
N ARG A 471 22.19 -18.75 7.87
CA ARG A 471 22.83 -18.29 9.09
C ARG A 471 22.57 -19.21 10.29
N GLN A 472 23.65 -19.72 10.88
CA GLN A 472 23.60 -20.37 12.19
C GLN A 472 23.51 -19.32 13.29
N GLY A 473 22.67 -19.54 14.31
CA GLY A 473 22.52 -18.61 15.45
C GLY A 473 21.49 -17.50 15.28
N LEU A 474 20.70 -17.51 14.19
CA LEU A 474 19.60 -16.55 13.98
C LEU A 474 18.65 -16.43 15.19
N PRO A 475 18.25 -17.52 15.89
CA PRO A 475 17.42 -17.41 17.09
C PRO A 475 18.06 -16.54 18.19
N ASP A 476 19.35 -16.71 18.46
CA ASP A 476 20.06 -15.94 19.47
C ASP A 476 20.19 -14.46 19.08
N ASP A 477 20.38 -14.18 17.78
CA ASP A 477 20.41 -12.81 17.23
C ASP A 477 19.04 -12.13 17.42
N LEU A 478 17.95 -12.83 17.11
CA LEU A 478 16.58 -12.32 17.27
C LEU A 478 16.23 -12.07 18.75
N ASP A 479 16.62 -12.95 19.66
CA ASP A 479 16.39 -12.75 21.10
C ASP A 479 17.11 -11.50 21.64
N ARG A 480 18.34 -11.25 21.18
CA ARG A 480 19.05 -10.03 21.53
C ARG A 480 18.42 -8.80 20.88
N ALA A 481 17.98 -8.88 19.63
CA ALA A 481 17.28 -7.79 18.95
C ALA A 481 15.96 -7.44 19.65
N LEU A 482 15.18 -8.43 20.08
CA LEU A 482 13.95 -8.21 20.86
C LEU A 482 14.23 -7.53 22.20
N THR A 483 15.32 -7.90 22.87
CA THR A 483 15.74 -7.25 24.12
C THR A 483 16.09 -5.77 23.90
N ALA A 484 16.64 -5.45 22.73
CA ALA A 484 16.99 -4.09 22.33
C ALA A 484 15.80 -3.25 21.85
N LEU A 485 14.62 -3.84 21.63
CA LEU A 485 13.45 -3.19 21.05
C LEU A 485 12.20 -3.34 21.95
N PRO A 486 12.20 -2.71 23.14
CA PRO A 486 11.13 -2.90 24.14
C PRO A 486 9.76 -2.38 23.70
N ALA A 487 9.74 -1.37 22.81
CA ALA A 487 8.51 -0.80 22.26
C ALA A 487 7.95 -1.60 21.07
N LEU A 488 8.66 -2.62 20.58
CA LEU A 488 8.24 -3.35 19.37
C LEU A 488 6.86 -3.97 19.57
N ARG A 489 5.95 -3.69 18.63
CA ARG A 489 4.57 -4.20 18.60
C ARG A 489 4.25 -4.93 17.31
N ILE A 490 4.86 -4.56 16.19
CA ILE A 490 4.55 -5.15 14.89
C ILE A 490 5.85 -5.52 14.18
N VAL A 491 5.91 -6.76 13.70
CA VAL A 491 6.98 -7.23 12.81
C VAL A 491 6.36 -7.68 11.50
N ARG A 492 6.81 -7.07 10.40
CA ARG A 492 6.53 -7.49 9.02
C ARG A 492 7.71 -8.24 8.49
N THR A 493 7.50 -9.44 7.96
CA THR A 493 8.58 -10.18 7.31
C THR A 493 8.08 -11.12 6.24
N ASP A 494 8.94 -11.41 5.27
CA ASP A 494 8.79 -12.50 4.30
C ASP A 494 9.60 -13.75 4.69
N ASP A 495 10.45 -13.67 5.72
CA ASP A 495 11.21 -14.82 6.21
C ASP A 495 10.40 -15.65 7.22
N PHE A 496 10.06 -16.87 6.82
CA PHE A 496 9.31 -17.82 7.64
C PHE A 496 9.98 -18.14 8.99
N ARG A 497 11.31 -18.15 9.05
CA ARG A 497 12.06 -18.49 10.28
C ARG A 497 12.05 -17.34 11.26
N VAL A 498 12.18 -16.10 10.78
CA VAL A 498 11.99 -14.90 11.62
C VAL A 498 10.59 -14.93 12.20
N ARG A 499 9.57 -15.16 11.36
CA ARG A 499 8.17 -15.25 11.80
C ARG A 499 7.98 -16.33 12.87
N LEU A 500 8.40 -17.57 12.61
CA LEU A 500 8.24 -18.69 13.53
C LEU A 500 8.94 -18.45 14.88
N HIS A 501 10.12 -17.81 14.85
CA HIS A 501 10.84 -17.44 16.07
C HIS A 501 10.08 -16.38 16.86
N MET A 502 9.63 -15.30 16.21
CA MET A 502 8.89 -14.24 16.87
C MET A 502 7.56 -14.74 17.46
N GLU A 503 6.86 -15.66 16.78
CA GLU A 503 5.61 -16.24 17.26
C GLU A 503 5.80 -16.97 18.58
N ARG A 504 6.95 -17.64 18.73
CA ARG A 504 7.32 -18.37 19.93
C ARG A 504 7.84 -17.45 21.04
N CYS A 505 8.71 -16.51 20.71
CA CYS A 505 9.50 -15.76 21.70
C CYS A 505 8.92 -14.38 22.04
N ALA A 506 8.07 -13.81 21.18
CA ALA A 506 7.51 -12.48 21.32
C ALA A 506 5.99 -12.46 21.09
N PRO A 507 5.19 -13.15 21.92
CA PRO A 507 3.73 -13.24 21.73
C PRO A 507 2.99 -11.89 21.87
N TRP A 508 3.66 -10.84 22.36
CA TRP A 508 3.14 -9.47 22.39
C TRP A 508 3.34 -8.72 21.06
N VAL A 509 4.12 -9.27 20.13
CA VAL A 509 4.38 -8.70 18.81
C VAL A 509 3.41 -9.32 17.80
N ARG A 510 2.65 -8.48 17.11
CA ARG A 510 1.83 -8.91 15.98
C ARG A 510 2.70 -9.17 14.77
N LEU A 511 2.48 -10.30 14.11
CA LEU A 511 3.26 -10.76 12.97
C LEU A 511 2.49 -10.63 11.67
N GLU A 512 3.04 -9.85 10.76
CA GLU A 512 2.46 -9.56 9.44
C GLU A 512 3.39 -10.07 8.34
N TRP A 513 2.81 -10.43 7.21
CA TRP A 513 3.57 -10.64 6.00
C TRP A 513 3.99 -9.29 5.42
N TYR A 514 5.16 -9.23 4.80
CA TYR A 514 5.65 -7.98 4.20
C TYR A 514 4.70 -7.46 3.11
N GLY A 515 4.07 -8.36 2.35
CA GLY A 515 3.03 -8.06 1.38
C GLY A 515 1.73 -8.82 1.67
N CYS A 516 0.64 -8.43 1.00
CA CYS A 516 -0.60 -9.17 1.10
C CYS A 516 -0.50 -10.50 0.34
N THR A 517 -0.50 -11.61 1.08
CA THR A 517 -0.36 -12.96 0.51
C THR A 517 -1.51 -13.34 -0.40
N VAL A 518 -2.75 -12.90 -0.09
CA VAL A 518 -3.93 -13.13 -0.93
C VAL A 518 -3.77 -12.40 -2.27
N CYS A 519 -3.31 -11.15 -2.26
CA CYS A 519 -3.05 -10.41 -3.49
C CYS A 519 -1.99 -11.09 -4.35
N LEU A 520 -0.87 -11.47 -3.76
CA LEU A 520 0.22 -12.11 -4.48
C LEU A 520 -0.19 -13.47 -5.06
N SER A 521 -1.05 -14.24 -4.36
CA SER A 521 -1.50 -15.55 -4.84
C SER A 521 -2.63 -15.49 -5.85
N GLU A 522 -3.58 -14.56 -5.70
CA GLU A 522 -4.81 -14.53 -6.51
C GLU A 522 -4.70 -13.65 -7.74
N TYR A 523 -3.93 -12.56 -7.71
CA TYR A 523 -3.81 -11.64 -8.84
C TYR A 523 -3.42 -12.32 -10.17
N PRO A 524 -2.37 -13.17 -10.24
CA PRO A 524 -2.02 -13.84 -11.50
C PRO A 524 -3.05 -14.88 -11.96
N LYS A 525 -4.03 -15.25 -11.12
CA LYS A 525 -5.07 -16.23 -11.47
C LYS A 525 -6.31 -15.58 -12.11
N MET A 526 -6.40 -14.25 -12.11
CA MET A 526 -7.60 -13.53 -12.55
C MET A 526 -7.84 -13.67 -14.06
N ASP A 527 -6.79 -13.55 -14.85
CA ASP A 527 -6.76 -13.83 -16.29
C ASP A 527 -5.32 -13.90 -16.81
N SER A 528 -5.14 -14.34 -18.06
CA SER A 528 -3.82 -14.51 -18.67
C SER A 528 -3.05 -13.20 -18.87
N PHE A 529 -3.75 -12.07 -19.00
CA PHE A 529 -3.09 -10.77 -19.12
C PHE A 529 -2.50 -10.32 -17.79
N GLN A 530 -3.26 -10.48 -16.71
CA GLN A 530 -2.78 -10.22 -15.35
C GLN A 530 -1.66 -11.18 -14.94
N GLU A 531 -1.71 -12.46 -15.35
CA GLU A 531 -0.61 -13.40 -15.17
C GLU A 531 0.68 -12.89 -15.83
N GLN A 532 0.61 -12.48 -17.11
CA GLN A 532 1.77 -11.96 -17.82
C GLN A 532 2.31 -10.68 -17.18
N LEU A 533 1.43 -9.73 -16.83
CA LEU A 533 1.83 -8.50 -16.15
C LEU A 533 2.51 -8.79 -14.80
N TRP A 534 2.00 -9.76 -14.04
CA TRP A 534 2.62 -10.20 -12.80
C TRP A 534 4.00 -10.81 -13.07
N LEU A 535 4.13 -11.71 -14.05
CA LEU A 535 5.44 -12.27 -14.44
C LEU A 535 6.41 -11.17 -14.87
N ASP A 536 5.96 -10.17 -15.63
CA ASP A 536 6.81 -9.08 -16.09
C ASP A 536 7.36 -8.24 -14.93
N VAL A 537 6.53 -8.00 -13.91
CA VAL A 537 6.93 -7.26 -12.71
C VAL A 537 7.83 -8.11 -11.79
N HIS A 538 7.51 -9.39 -11.60
CA HIS A 538 8.15 -10.21 -10.57
C HIS A 538 9.31 -11.08 -11.07
N HIS A 539 9.41 -11.39 -12.38
CA HIS A 539 10.43 -12.29 -12.93
C HIS A 539 11.51 -11.62 -13.80
N HIS A 540 11.34 -10.37 -14.24
CA HIS A 540 12.35 -9.69 -15.07
C HIS A 540 13.49 -9.02 -14.32
N VAL A 541 13.51 -9.09 -12.98
CA VAL A 541 14.68 -8.70 -12.21
C VAL A 541 15.64 -9.90 -12.13
N LYS A 542 16.51 -10.04 -13.12
CA LYS A 542 17.63 -10.99 -13.12
C LYS A 542 18.96 -10.27 -13.11
#